data_AF-A0A5R8LE11-F1
#
_entry.id   AF-A0A5R8LE11-F1
#
_cell.length_a   1.000
_cell.length_b   1.000
_cell.length_c   1.000
_cell.angle_alpha   90.00
_cell.angle_beta   90.00
_cell.angle_gamma   90.00
#
_symmetry.space_group_name_H-M   'P 1'
#
loop_
_entity.id
_entity.type
_entity.pdbx_description
1 polymer ?
#
loop_
_entity_poly.entity_id
_entity_poly.type
_entity_poly.pdbx_seq_one_letter_code
_entity_poly.pdbx_strand_id
1 'polypeptide(L)'
;MFASFLTALNLLLVATELALLPDGGSSPAPLLALALAAAVVVAVAIAVIVFRLSAEPPPIRATRPIDPSAPLTQSDPDAAGHPRPRAPGRAAPAA
;
A
#
# COMPACT_ATOMS: atom_id res chain seq x y z
N MET A 1 13.37 6.39 -1.46
CA MET A 1 13.65 5.27 -0.52
C MET A 1 13.54 3.91 -1.21
N PHE A 2 12.39 3.54 -1.78
CA PHE A 2 12.24 2.26 -2.50
C PHE A 2 13.22 2.07 -3.67
N ALA A 3 13.36 3.09 -4.54
CA ALA A 3 14.31 3.04 -5.65
C ALA A 3 15.76 2.85 -5.16
N SER A 4 16.15 3.61 -4.12
CA SER A 4 17.47 3.55 -3.47
C SER A 4 17.78 2.16 -2.90
N PHE A 5 16.76 1.51 -2.32
CA PHE A 5 16.86 0.16 -1.75
C PHE A 5 17.03 -0.89 -2.85
N LEU A 6 16.27 -0.79 -3.94
CA LEU A 6 16.43 -1.66 -5.11
C LEU A 6 17.81 -1.49 -5.76
N THR A 7 18.32 -0.26 -5.84
CA THR A 7 19.68 0.01 -6.34
C THR A 7 20.75 -0.65 -5.47
N ALA A 8 20.62 -0.58 -4.13
CA ALA A 8 21.56 -1.19 -3.20
C ALA A 8 21.58 -2.73 -3.32
N LEU A 9 20.40 -3.36 -3.44
CA LEU A 9 20.29 -4.81 -3.68
C LEU A 9 20.94 -5.22 -4.99
N ASN A 10 20.73 -4.44 -6.05
CA ASN A 10 21.30 -4.74 -7.36
C ASN A 10 22.84 -4.61 -7.36
N LEU A 11 23.37 -3.59 -6.66
CA LEU A 11 24.80 -3.39 -6.51
C LEU A 11 25.47 -4.55 -5.74
N LEU A 12 24.79 -5.05 -4.70
CA LEU A 12 25.26 -6.23 -3.97
C LEU A 12 25.31 -7.47 -4.88
N LEU A 13 24.25 -7.71 -5.65
CA LEU A 13 24.17 -8.86 -6.55
C LEU A 13 25.32 -8.87 -7.55
N VAL A 14 25.58 -7.72 -8.19
CA VAL A 14 26.70 -7.53 -9.13
C VAL A 14 28.05 -7.75 -8.43
N ALA A 15 28.23 -7.22 -7.22
CA ALA A 15 29.47 -7.41 -6.46
C ALA A 15 29.70 -8.89 -6.08
N THR A 16 28.64 -9.63 -5.77
CA THR A 16 28.74 -11.07 -5.50
C THR A 16 29.05 -11.90 -6.74
N GLU A 17 28.45 -11.59 -7.88
CA GLU A 17 28.78 -12.25 -9.15
C GLU A 17 30.25 -12.05 -9.51
N LEU A 18 30.76 -10.83 -9.35
CA LEU A 18 32.17 -10.51 -9.64
C LEU A 18 33.13 -11.27 -8.72
N ALA A 19 32.78 -11.41 -7.44
CA ALA A 19 33.63 -12.10 -6.46
C ALA A 19 33.55 -13.64 -6.54
N LEU A 20 32.55 -14.19 -7.24
CA LEU A 20 32.44 -15.61 -7.57
C LEU A 20 33.24 -15.98 -8.83
N LEU A 21 33.86 -15.00 -9.52
CA LEU A 21 34.67 -15.26 -10.70
C LEU A 21 35.85 -16.18 -10.32
N PRO A 22 36.00 -17.34 -10.98
CA PRO A 22 37.01 -18.31 -10.61
C PRO A 22 38.41 -17.76 -10.88
N ASP A 23 39.19 -17.64 -9.81
CA ASP A 23 40.58 -17.18 -9.81
C ASP A 23 41.58 -18.34 -9.69
N GLY A 24 41.11 -19.58 -9.82
CA GLY A 24 41.92 -20.79 -9.64
C GLY A 24 42.13 -21.20 -8.17
N GLY A 25 41.36 -20.64 -7.23
CA GLY A 25 41.40 -21.04 -5.81
C GLY A 25 42.43 -20.30 -4.97
N SER A 26 42.98 -19.19 -5.48
CA SER A 26 43.99 -18.38 -4.80
C SER A 26 43.44 -17.39 -3.78
N SER A 27 42.14 -17.05 -3.85
CA SER A 27 41.54 -16.04 -2.97
C SER A 27 40.32 -16.57 -2.20
N PRO A 28 40.10 -16.07 -0.97
CA PRO A 28 38.88 -16.32 -0.20
C PRO A 28 37.69 -15.46 -0.68
N ALA A 29 37.84 -14.69 -1.76
CA ALA A 29 36.84 -13.74 -2.26
C ALA A 29 35.44 -14.36 -2.50
N PRO A 30 35.30 -15.59 -3.04
CA PRO A 30 33.99 -16.19 -3.27
C PRO A 30 33.23 -16.48 -1.98
N LEU A 31 33.95 -16.96 -0.95
CA LEU A 31 33.37 -17.24 0.37
C LEU A 31 32.99 -15.95 1.09
N LEU A 32 33.81 -14.91 0.98
CA LEU A 32 33.53 -13.61 1.57
C LEU A 32 32.30 -12.96 0.91
N ALA A 33 32.18 -13.08 -0.41
CA ALA A 33 31.04 -12.60 -1.17
C ALA A 33 29.74 -13.32 -0.79
N LEU A 34 29.80 -14.65 -0.65
CA LEU A 34 28.66 -15.43 -0.19
C LEU A 34 28.23 -15.03 1.23
N ALA A 35 29.19 -14.83 2.14
CA ALA A 35 28.91 -14.38 3.50
C ALA A 35 28.29 -12.96 3.52
N LEU A 36 28.77 -12.04 2.68
CA LEU A 36 28.20 -10.71 2.51
C LEU A 36 26.78 -10.76 1.95
N ALA A 37 26.52 -11.56 0.92
CA ALA A 37 25.17 -11.76 0.39
C ALA A 37 24.22 -12.29 1.48
N ALA A 38 24.63 -13.32 2.22
CA ALA A 38 23.83 -13.87 3.31
C ALA A 38 23.53 -12.82 4.38
N ALA A 39 24.52 -12.01 4.77
CA ALA A 39 24.35 -10.95 5.75
C ALA A 39 23.33 -9.89 5.29
N VAL A 40 23.36 -9.50 4.00
CA VAL A 40 22.38 -8.54 3.49
C VAL A 40 20.97 -9.13 3.42
N VAL A 41 20.81 -10.39 3.01
CA VAL A 41 19.49 -11.05 3.02
C VAL A 41 18.91 -11.06 4.43
N VAL A 42 19.72 -11.38 5.45
CA VAL A 42 19.31 -11.34 6.86
C VAL A 42 18.94 -9.92 7.30
N ALA A 43 19.76 -8.93 6.96
CA ALA A 43 19.49 -7.53 7.30
C ALA A 43 18.18 -7.02 6.68
N VAL A 44 17.90 -7.39 5.43
CA VAL A 44 16.64 -7.07 4.75
C VAL A 44 15.46 -7.75 5.42
N ALA A 45 15.58 -9.03 5.77
CA ALA A 45 14.52 -9.75 6.49
C ALA A 45 14.21 -9.08 7.83
N ILE A 46 15.23 -8.70 8.60
CA ILE A 46 15.08 -7.95 9.86
C ILE A 46 14.39 -6.61 9.61
N ALA A 47 14.83 -5.84 8.62
CA ALA A 47 14.24 -4.54 8.30
C ALA A 47 12.76 -4.66 7.93
N VAL A 48 12.38 -5.69 7.16
CA VAL A 48 10.98 -5.97 6.81
C VAL A 48 10.17 -6.33 8.06
N ILE A 49 10.68 -7.20 8.93
CA ILE A 49 10.00 -7.58 10.18
C ILE A 49 9.79 -6.35 11.07
N VAL A 50 10.85 -5.56 11.30
CA VAL A 50 10.77 -4.34 12.12
C VAL A 50 9.77 -3.35 11.52
N PHE A 51 9.83 -3.11 10.20
CA PHE A 51 8.88 -2.23 9.53
C PHE A 51 7.43 -2.69 9.71
N ARG A 52 7.16 -4.01 9.64
CA ARG A 52 5.82 -4.56 9.86
C ARG A 52 5.36 -4.43 11.30
N LEU A 53 6.27 -4.59 12.27
CA LEU A 53 5.97 -4.42 13.69
C LEU A 53 5.79 -2.95 14.09
N SER A 54 6.48 -2.03 13.42
CA SER A 54 6.38 -0.58 13.66
C SER A 54 5.31 0.11 12.83
N ALA A 55 4.71 -0.57 11.85
CA ALA A 55 3.63 0.00 11.07
C ALA A 55 2.37 0.15 11.94
N GLU A 56 1.99 1.39 12.21
CA GLU A 56 0.71 1.74 12.84
C GLU A 56 -0.43 1.05 12.06
N PRO A 57 -1.39 0.39 12.74
CA PRO A 57 -2.56 -0.10 12.05
C PRO A 57 -3.22 1.05 11.26
N PRO A 58 -3.74 0.78 10.05
CA PRO A 58 -4.48 1.81 9.33
C PRO A 58 -5.54 2.38 10.26
N PRO A 59 -5.77 3.70 10.25
CA PRO A 59 -6.73 4.32 11.16
C PRO A 59 -8.02 3.53 11.02
N ILE A 60 -8.45 2.90 12.12
CA ILE A 60 -9.76 2.27 12.20
C ILE A 60 -10.71 3.42 11.95
N ARG A 61 -11.22 3.53 10.72
CA ARG A 61 -12.26 4.49 10.40
C ARG A 61 -13.39 4.05 11.30
N ALA A 62 -13.59 4.77 12.40
CA ALA A 62 -14.65 4.45 13.33
C ALA A 62 -15.91 4.41 12.47
N THR A 63 -16.45 3.21 12.27
CA THR A 63 -17.77 3.02 11.70
C THR A 63 -18.69 3.56 12.77
N ARG A 64 -18.80 4.90 12.85
CA ARG A 64 -19.80 5.54 13.69
C ARG A 64 -21.11 4.90 13.26
N PRO A 65 -21.90 4.35 14.20
CA PRO A 65 -23.22 3.83 13.87
C PRO A 65 -23.96 4.93 13.09
N ILE A 66 -24.24 4.66 11.82
CA ILE A 66 -25.10 5.52 11.04
C ILE A 66 -26.50 5.19 11.54
N ASP A 67 -27.13 6.17 12.17
CA ASP A 67 -28.54 6.06 12.52
C ASP A 67 -29.32 5.80 11.22
N PRO A 68 -30.09 4.71 11.09
CA PRO A 68 -30.87 4.42 9.88
C PRO A 68 -31.85 5.54 9.52
N SER A 69 -32.23 6.37 10.51
CA SER A 69 -33.08 7.55 10.32
C SER A 69 -32.30 8.81 9.93
N ALA A 70 -30.96 8.77 9.93
CA ALA A 70 -30.14 9.90 9.51
C ALA A 70 -30.34 10.17 8.00
N PRO A 71 -30.72 11.39 7.60
CA PRO A 71 -30.93 11.72 6.21
C PRO A 71 -29.60 11.60 5.45
N LEU A 72 -29.63 10.87 4.34
CA LEU A 72 -28.50 10.82 3.43
C LEU A 72 -28.34 12.19 2.77
N THR A 73 -27.10 12.67 2.63
CA THR A 73 -26.79 13.86 1.85
C THR A 73 -27.17 13.75 0.38
N GLN A 74 -27.45 12.52 -0.09
CA GLN A 74 -27.90 12.19 -1.44
C GLN A 74 -29.18 11.36 -1.41
N SER A 75 -30.18 11.78 -0.61
CA SER A 75 -31.51 11.18 -0.71
C SER A 75 -32.13 11.49 -2.06
N ASP A 76 -32.89 10.53 -2.59
CA ASP A 76 -33.62 10.67 -3.85
C ASP A 76 -34.58 11.87 -3.76
N PRO A 77 -34.56 12.83 -4.71
CA PRO A 77 -35.51 13.92 -4.73
C PRO A 77 -36.98 13.47 -4.70
N ASP A 78 -37.28 12.24 -5.11
CA ASP A 78 -38.62 11.66 -5.07
C ASP A 78 -38.95 10.88 -3.77
N ALA A 79 -37.99 10.76 -2.84
CA ALA A 79 -38.21 10.08 -1.56
C ALA A 79 -39.28 10.77 -0.70
N ALA A 80 -40.01 9.97 0.10
CA ALA A 80 -41.08 10.46 0.95
C ALA A 80 -40.54 11.49 1.96
N GLY A 81 -41.19 12.65 2.05
CA GLY A 81 -40.78 13.77 2.92
C GLY A 81 -39.99 14.87 2.20
N HIS A 82 -39.53 14.65 0.96
CA HIS A 82 -38.94 15.73 0.17
C HIS A 82 -40.03 16.68 -0.36
N PRO A 83 -39.81 18.01 -0.29
CA PRO A 83 -40.70 18.96 -0.93
C PRO A 83 -40.70 18.68 -2.43
N ARG A 84 -41.81 18.18 -2.97
CA ARG A 84 -41.96 18.02 -4.43
C ARG A 84 -42.11 19.40 -5.02
N PRO A 85 -41.11 19.95 -5.75
CA PRO A 85 -41.29 21.22 -6.42
C PRO A 85 -42.34 20.98 -7.49
N ARG A 86 -43.59 21.42 -7.25
CA ARG A 86 -44.59 21.47 -8.31
C ARG A 86 -44.03 22.44 -9.34
N ALA A 87 -43.73 21.95 -10.53
CA ALA A 87 -43.38 22.82 -11.65
C ALA A 87 -44.39 23.99 -11.67
N PRO A 88 -43.94 25.26 -11.72
CA PRO A 88 -44.84 26.39 -11.68
C PRO A 88 -45.89 26.29 -12.81
N GLY A 89 -47.16 26.14 -12.43
CA GLY A 89 -48.29 26.65 -13.21
C GLY A 89 -48.80 25.87 -14.43
N ARG A 90 -48.82 24.53 -14.45
CA ARG A 90 -49.71 23.81 -15.39
C ARG A 90 -50.62 22.82 -14.68
N ALA A 91 -51.82 23.28 -14.34
CA ALA A 91 -52.95 22.40 -14.07
C ALA A 91 -53.35 21.73 -15.39
N ALA A 92 -53.29 20.40 -15.45
CA ALA A 92 -53.90 19.65 -16.54
C ALA A 92 -55.43 19.69 -16.36
N PRO A 93 -56.23 19.96 -17.41
CA PRO A 93 -57.68 19.95 -17.32
C PRO A 93 -58.15 18.52 -17.05
N ALA A 94 -59.11 18.37 -16.15
CA ALA A 94 -59.81 17.11 -15.93
C ALA A 94 -60.73 16.82 -17.12
N ALA A 95 -60.72 15.58 -17.61
CA ALA A 95 -61.67 15.02 -18.57
C ALA A 95 -62.75 14.24 -17.84
#